data_AF-A0A6N9CBX3-F1
#
_entry.id   AF-A0A6N9CBX3-F1
#
_cell.length_a   1.000
_cell.length_b   1.000
_cell.length_c   1.000
_cell.angle_alpha   90.00
_cell.angle_beta   90.00
_cell.angle_gamma   90.00
#
_symmetry.space_group_name_H-M   'P 1'
#
loop_
_entity.id
_entity.type
_entity.pdbx_description
1 polymer ?
#
loop_
_entity_poly.entity_id
_entity_poly.type
_entity_poly.pdbx_seq_one_letter_code
_entity_poly.pdbx_strand_id
1 'polypeptide(L)'
;MAQRKGCYPRVVTTGLIVVIIIAAVGVLLYQRLSGPEGAQYWMAERALNAIEAHLLMKAPDGSWLRKPDGVSVEEIGSQFDRVREATADRRTDLIRLNQILREYQSKFQNTQPATSEVIEFLNALEGTIVSKASVGG
;
A
#
# COMPACT_ATOMS: atom_id res chain seq x y z
N MET A 1 27.84 -45.85 -17.27
CA MET A 1 27.08 -45.47 -16.05
C MET A 1 27.38 -44.01 -15.73
N ALA A 2 26.39 -43.13 -15.89
CA ALA A 2 26.59 -41.68 -15.87
C ALA A 2 26.57 -41.13 -14.43
N GLN A 3 27.71 -40.62 -13.94
CA GLN A 3 27.75 -39.78 -12.74
C GLN A 3 27.77 -38.30 -13.15
N ARG A 4 26.61 -37.63 -13.04
CA ARG A 4 26.50 -36.16 -13.16
C ARG A 4 27.02 -35.51 -11.88
N LYS A 5 28.32 -35.24 -11.82
CA LYS A 5 28.97 -34.50 -10.73
C LYS A 5 29.32 -33.10 -11.23
N GLY A 6 28.65 -32.05 -10.73
CA GLY A 6 29.14 -30.68 -10.91
C GLY A 6 28.11 -29.55 -10.82
N CYS A 7 26.84 -29.77 -11.15
CA CYS A 7 25.84 -28.69 -11.28
C CYS A 7 24.68 -28.76 -10.27
N TYR A 8 24.84 -29.53 -9.19
CA TYR A 8 23.84 -29.62 -8.12
C TYR A 8 24.21 -28.83 -6.84
N PRO A 9 25.49 -28.72 -6.40
CA PRO A 9 25.77 -28.05 -5.14
C PRO A 9 25.49 -26.55 -5.21
N ARG A 10 25.88 -25.86 -6.31
CA ARG A 10 25.66 -24.42 -6.46
C ARG A 10 24.18 -24.03 -6.48
N VAL A 11 23.31 -24.78 -7.16
CA VAL A 11 21.88 -24.46 -7.23
C VAL A 11 21.20 -24.60 -5.87
N VAL A 12 21.58 -25.63 -5.10
CA VAL A 12 21.08 -25.82 -3.73
C VAL A 12 21.59 -24.71 -2.80
N THR A 13 22.86 -24.30 -2.93
CA THR A 13 23.40 -23.21 -2.11
C THR A 13 22.74 -21.87 -2.45
N THR A 14 22.61 -21.53 -3.74
CA THR A 14 21.96 -20.30 -4.17
C THR A 14 20.48 -20.28 -3.76
N GLY A 15 19.77 -21.40 -3.90
CA GLY A 15 18.39 -21.52 -3.42
C GLY A 15 18.26 -21.31 -1.92
N LEU A 16 19.17 -21.89 -1.12
CA LEU A 16 19.17 -21.71 0.34
C LEU A 16 19.43 -20.26 0.74
N ILE A 17 20.36 -19.58 0.08
CA ILE A 17 20.65 -18.15 0.33
C ILE A 17 19.43 -17.28 0.01
N VAL A 18 18.74 -17.54 -1.10
CA VAL A 18 17.51 -16.79 -1.46
C VAL A 18 16.43 -17.00 -0.41
N VAL A 19 16.23 -18.23 0.07
CA VAL A 19 15.26 -18.52 1.15
C VAL A 19 15.65 -17.80 2.45
N ILE A 20 16.93 -17.79 2.81
CA ILE A 20 17.42 -17.07 3.99
C ILE A 20 17.21 -15.56 3.85
N ILE A 21 17.43 -14.98 2.66
CA ILE A 21 17.18 -13.55 2.41
C ILE A 21 15.68 -13.24 2.54
N ILE A 22 14.81 -14.04 1.94
CA ILE A 22 13.35 -13.86 2.05
C ILE A 22 12.91 -13.99 3.51
N ALA A 23 13.40 -14.99 4.24
CA ALA A 23 13.12 -15.18 5.65
C ALA A 23 13.65 -14.02 6.50
N ALA A 24 14.86 -13.55 6.25
CA ALA A 24 15.46 -12.42 6.96
C ALA A 24 14.67 -11.13 6.71
N VAL A 25 14.28 -10.84 5.47
CA VAL A 25 13.41 -9.70 5.15
C VAL A 25 12.05 -9.86 5.84
N GLY A 26 11.47 -11.07 5.82
CA GLY A 26 10.21 -11.36 6.53
C GLY A 26 10.30 -11.12 8.04
N VAL A 27 11.39 -11.56 8.68
CA VAL A 27 11.64 -11.37 10.13
C VAL A 27 11.90 -9.91 10.45
N LEU A 28 12.65 -9.19 9.61
CA LEU A 28 12.98 -7.78 9.82
C LEU A 28 11.74 -6.89 9.64
N LEU A 29 10.88 -7.24 8.67
CA LEU A 29 9.54 -6.66 8.56
C LEU A 29 8.69 -7.00 9.80
N TYR A 30 8.65 -8.26 10.23
CA TYR A 30 7.87 -8.65 11.43
C TYR A 30 8.29 -7.90 12.70
N GLN A 31 9.60 -7.70 12.90
CA GLN A 31 10.13 -6.93 14.03
C GLN A 31 9.82 -5.43 13.94
N ARG A 32 9.90 -4.83 12.74
CA ARG A 32 9.49 -3.43 12.54
C ARG A 32 7.98 -3.22 12.72
N LEU A 33 7.19 -4.22 12.36
CA LEU A 33 5.73 -4.14 12.38
C LEU A 33 5.13 -4.47 13.75
N SER A 34 5.92 -4.74 14.79
CA SER A 34 5.41 -4.91 16.17
C SER A 34 4.25 -5.94 16.29
N GLY A 35 4.25 -7.00 15.47
CA GLY A 35 3.22 -8.05 15.48
C GLY A 35 2.11 -7.90 14.42
N PRO A 36 1.00 -8.66 14.56
CA PRO A 36 -0.07 -8.71 13.55
C PRO A 36 -0.78 -7.36 13.33
N GLU A 37 -0.77 -6.48 14.32
CA GLU A 37 -1.30 -5.13 14.18
C GLU A 37 -0.49 -4.30 13.19
N GLY A 38 0.85 -4.24 13.28
CA GLY A 38 1.61 -3.48 12.28
C GLY A 38 1.62 -4.14 10.91
N ALA A 39 1.38 -5.46 10.79
CA ALA A 39 1.12 -6.05 9.49
C ALA A 39 -0.10 -5.41 8.81
N GLN A 40 -1.16 -5.07 9.57
CA GLN A 40 -2.32 -4.37 9.03
C GLN A 40 -2.01 -2.92 8.65
N TYR A 41 -1.22 -2.20 9.46
CA TYR A 41 -0.76 -0.84 9.12
C TYR A 41 0.09 -0.83 7.84
N TRP A 42 1.00 -1.79 7.70
CA TRP A 42 1.85 -1.93 6.51
C TRP A 42 1.05 -2.28 5.26
N MET A 43 0.06 -3.17 5.38
CA MET A 43 -0.84 -3.48 4.28
C MET A 43 -1.65 -2.26 3.86
N ALA A 44 -2.17 -1.48 4.82
CA ALA A 44 -2.90 -0.25 4.55
C ALA A 44 -2.03 0.78 3.83
N GLU A 45 -0.79 0.99 4.28
CA GLU A 45 0.18 1.88 3.62
C GLU A 45 0.47 1.43 2.19
N ARG A 46 0.65 0.12 1.97
CA ARG A 46 0.92 -0.42 0.64
C ARG A 46 -0.28 -0.29 -0.29
N ALA A 47 -1.50 -0.47 0.23
CA ALA A 47 -2.73 -0.27 -0.52
C ALA A 47 -2.96 1.21 -0.86
N LEU A 48 -2.69 2.14 0.07
CA LEU A 48 -2.72 3.58 -0.19
C LEU A 48 -1.78 3.95 -1.35
N ASN A 49 -0.52 3.50 -1.30
CA ASN A 49 0.46 3.77 -2.37
C ASN A 49 0.01 3.20 -3.73
N ALA A 50 -0.58 1.99 -3.73
CA ALA A 50 -1.06 1.37 -4.96
C ALA A 50 -2.24 2.12 -5.57
N ILE A 51 -3.18 2.58 -4.74
CA ILE A 51 -4.35 3.34 -5.20
C ILE A 51 -3.94 4.74 -5.65
N GLU A 52 -3.03 5.40 -4.95
CA GLU A 52 -2.48 6.69 -5.36
C GLU A 52 -1.83 6.59 -6.75
N ALA A 53 -1.00 5.57 -6.97
CA ALA A 53 -0.39 5.31 -8.27
C ALA A 53 -1.41 4.94 -9.36
N HIS A 54 -2.52 4.28 -8.99
CA HIS A 54 -3.61 3.97 -9.91
C HIS A 54 -4.36 5.24 -10.35
N LEU A 55 -4.56 6.19 -9.44
CA LEU A 55 -5.20 7.49 -9.70
C LEU A 55 -4.27 8.44 -10.47
N LEU A 56 -2.97 8.40 -10.17
CA LEU A 56 -1.95 9.31 -10.65
C LEU A 56 -0.87 8.54 -11.43
N MET A 57 -1.20 8.13 -12.65
CA MET A 57 -0.25 7.39 -13.50
C MET A 57 0.39 8.34 -14.51
N LYS A 58 1.72 8.37 -14.55
CA LYS A 58 2.51 9.11 -15.56
C LYS A 58 2.98 8.21 -16.69
N ALA A 59 3.03 8.76 -17.89
CA ALA A 59 3.71 8.16 -19.05
C ALA A 59 5.23 8.38 -18.95
N PRO A 60 6.03 7.61 -19.72
CA PRO A 60 7.48 7.79 -19.79
C PRO A 60 7.92 9.19 -20.27
N ASP A 61 7.07 9.90 -20.99
CA ASP A 61 7.31 11.26 -21.48
C ASP A 61 6.94 12.36 -20.46
N GLY A 62 6.47 11.98 -19.27
CA GLY A 62 6.08 12.89 -18.20
C GLY A 62 4.62 13.39 -18.29
N SER A 63 3.86 13.01 -19.33
CA SER A 63 2.43 13.29 -19.42
C SER A 63 1.61 12.41 -18.46
N TRP A 64 0.39 12.83 -18.14
CA TRP A 64 -0.51 12.05 -17.29
C TRP A 64 -1.27 11.01 -18.14
N LEU A 65 -1.06 9.72 -17.86
CA LEU A 65 -1.85 8.62 -18.42
C LEU A 65 -3.19 8.48 -17.70
N ARG A 66 -3.19 8.69 -16.39
CA ARG A 66 -4.39 8.70 -15.55
C ARG A 66 -4.27 9.85 -14.58
N LYS A 67 -5.28 10.71 -14.63
CA LYS A 67 -5.52 11.81 -13.70
C LYS A 67 -7.02 12.11 -13.76
N PRO A 68 -7.72 12.25 -12.63
CA PRO A 68 -9.10 12.73 -12.61
C PRO A 68 -9.17 14.19 -13.09
N ASP A 69 -10.04 14.49 -14.06
CA ASP A 69 -10.07 15.82 -14.71
C ASP A 69 -10.54 16.96 -13.78
N GLY A 70 -11.29 16.64 -12.71
CA GLY A 70 -11.84 17.62 -11.77
C GLY A 70 -11.17 17.67 -10.39
N VAL A 71 -10.08 16.92 -10.16
CA VAL A 71 -9.32 16.97 -8.90
C VAL A 71 -7.86 17.25 -9.22
N SER A 72 -7.24 18.20 -8.51
CA SER A 72 -5.81 18.50 -8.71
C SER A 72 -4.95 17.34 -8.21
N VAL A 73 -3.81 17.15 -8.86
CA VAL A 73 -2.83 16.11 -8.48
C VAL A 73 -2.31 16.39 -7.08
N GLU A 74 -2.11 17.68 -6.79
CA GLU A 74 -1.66 18.20 -5.52
C GLU A 74 -2.67 17.91 -4.41
N GLU A 75 -3.98 18.06 -4.67
CA GLU A 75 -5.03 17.75 -3.70
C GLU A 75 -5.01 16.25 -3.38
N ILE A 76 -5.00 15.38 -4.41
CA ILE A 76 -4.92 13.93 -4.24
C ILE A 76 -3.68 13.56 -3.42
N GLY A 77 -2.49 13.99 -3.85
CA GLY A 77 -1.24 13.70 -3.16
C GLY A 77 -1.27 14.18 -1.71
N SER A 78 -1.76 15.39 -1.45
CA SER A 78 -1.83 15.94 -0.09
C SER A 78 -2.76 15.14 0.82
N GLN A 79 -3.87 14.61 0.31
CA GLN A 79 -4.77 13.79 1.11
C GLN A 79 -4.17 12.42 1.42
N PHE A 80 -3.54 11.78 0.44
CA PHE A 80 -2.82 10.52 0.66
C PHE A 80 -1.67 10.69 1.66
N ASP A 81 -0.94 11.81 1.58
CA ASP A 81 0.10 12.16 2.55
C ASP A 81 -0.46 12.30 3.98
N ARG A 82 -1.57 13.05 4.14
CA ARG A 82 -2.24 13.22 5.45
C ARG A 82 -2.68 11.89 6.05
N VAL A 83 -3.29 11.01 5.25
CA VAL A 83 -3.74 9.69 5.73
C VAL A 83 -2.56 8.77 6.02
N ARG A 84 -1.47 8.82 5.23
CA ARG A 84 -0.24 8.07 5.51
C ARG A 84 0.39 8.51 6.83
N GLU A 85 0.50 9.82 7.06
CA GLU A 85 1.01 10.38 8.32
C GLU A 85 0.15 9.97 9.51
N ALA A 86 -1.18 10.10 9.40
CA ALA A 86 -2.10 9.66 10.45
C ALA A 86 -1.99 8.15 10.73
N THR A 87 -1.79 7.34 9.69
CA THR A 87 -1.65 5.88 9.79
C THR A 87 -0.33 5.51 10.47
N ALA A 88 0.77 6.20 10.14
CA ALA A 88 2.06 6.02 10.80
C ALA A 88 2.00 6.40 12.30
N ASP A 89 1.25 7.45 12.62
CA ASP A 89 1.02 7.91 13.99
C ASP A 89 -0.04 7.09 14.77
N ARG A 90 -0.59 6.03 14.18
CA ARG A 90 -1.72 5.24 14.73
C ARG A 90 -2.96 6.08 15.08
N ARG A 91 -3.16 7.18 14.35
CA ARG A 91 -4.32 8.09 14.45
C ARG A 91 -5.34 7.83 13.35
N THR A 92 -5.46 6.59 12.91
CA THR A 92 -6.39 6.18 11.85
C THR A 92 -7.23 5.02 12.34
N ASP A 93 -8.53 5.07 12.07
CA ASP A 93 -9.39 3.91 12.22
C ASP A 93 -9.02 2.88 11.15
N LEU A 94 -8.17 1.93 11.56
CA LEU A 94 -7.58 0.94 10.65
C LEU A 94 -8.63 -0.03 10.08
N ILE A 95 -9.72 -0.28 10.80
CA ILE A 95 -10.81 -1.14 10.32
C ILE A 95 -11.51 -0.41 9.18
N ARG A 96 -11.91 0.84 9.42
CA ARG A 96 -12.59 1.67 8.42
C ARG A 96 -11.71 1.95 7.21
N LEU A 97 -10.42 2.24 7.42
CA LEU A 97 -9.46 2.43 6.35
C LEU A 97 -9.34 1.18 5.47
N ASN A 98 -9.10 0.01 6.07
CA ASN A 98 -8.99 -1.23 5.30
C ASN A 98 -10.27 -1.56 4.53
N GLN A 99 -11.44 -1.25 5.09
CA GLN A 99 -12.71 -1.42 4.39
C GLN A 99 -12.78 -0.52 3.14
N ILE A 100 -12.50 0.77 3.29
CA ILE A 100 -12.53 1.74 2.18
C ILE A 100 -11.54 1.36 1.07
N LEU A 101 -10.31 0.96 1.44
CA LEU A 101 -9.29 0.53 0.48
C LEU A 101 -9.72 -0.72 -0.29
N ARG A 102 -10.33 -1.69 0.39
CA ARG A 102 -10.86 -2.91 -0.25
C ARG A 102 -12.04 -2.62 -1.17
N GLU A 103 -12.95 -1.75 -0.76
CA GLU A 103 -14.10 -1.35 -1.59
C GLU A 103 -13.63 -0.64 -2.86
N TYR A 104 -12.67 0.27 -2.75
CA TYR A 104 -12.06 0.92 -3.91
C TYR A 104 -11.42 -0.12 -4.85
N GLN A 105 -10.58 -1.01 -4.30
CA GLN A 105 -9.90 -2.01 -5.12
C GLN A 105 -10.89 -2.95 -5.81
N SER A 106 -11.95 -3.38 -5.12
CA SER A 106 -13.00 -4.21 -5.70
C SER A 106 -13.74 -3.53 -6.85
N LYS A 107 -13.98 -2.22 -6.77
CA LYS A 107 -14.74 -1.47 -7.78
C LYS A 107 -13.87 -1.03 -8.95
N PHE A 108 -12.63 -0.63 -8.69
CA PHE A 108 -11.82 0.15 -9.61
C PHE A 108 -10.46 -0.48 -9.98
N GLN A 109 -10.15 -1.70 -9.53
CA GLN A 109 -8.86 -2.33 -9.90
C GLN A 109 -8.59 -2.40 -11.41
N ASN A 110 -9.65 -2.54 -12.22
CA ASN A 110 -9.56 -2.71 -13.67
C ASN A 110 -10.27 -1.58 -14.43
N THR A 111 -10.79 -0.58 -13.72
CA THR A 111 -11.66 0.44 -14.31
C THR A 111 -11.31 1.78 -13.71
N GLN A 112 -11.21 2.79 -14.56
CA GLN A 112 -10.92 4.14 -14.09
C GLN A 112 -12.15 4.72 -13.39
N PRO A 113 -12.05 5.17 -12.13
CA PRO A 113 -13.16 5.77 -11.43
C PRO A 113 -13.55 7.11 -12.05
N ALA A 114 -14.85 7.43 -12.00
CA ALA A 114 -15.34 8.76 -12.36
C ALA A 114 -14.88 9.81 -11.31
N THR A 115 -14.83 11.08 -11.70
CA THR A 115 -14.40 12.16 -10.80
C THR A 115 -15.22 12.23 -9.50
N SER A 116 -16.53 12.03 -9.58
CA SER A 116 -17.41 11.98 -8.39
C SER A 116 -17.03 10.85 -7.44
N GLU A 117 -16.72 9.67 -7.96
CA GLU A 117 -16.32 8.49 -7.17
C GLU A 117 -14.95 8.71 -6.51
N VAL A 118 -14.03 9.40 -7.21
CA VAL A 118 -12.75 9.80 -6.62
C VAL A 118 -12.96 10.76 -5.46
N ILE A 119 -13.81 11.78 -5.62
CA ILE A 119 -14.12 12.74 -4.55
C ILE A 119 -14.76 12.04 -3.35
N GLU A 120 -15.73 11.15 -3.58
CA GLU A 120 -16.35 10.35 -2.52
C GLU A 120 -15.33 9.49 -1.77
N PHE A 121 -14.44 8.82 -2.50
CA PHE A 121 -13.37 8.01 -1.92
C PHE A 121 -12.40 8.84 -1.09
N LEU A 122 -11.97 10.00 -1.62
CA LEU A 122 -11.08 10.93 -0.94
C LEU A 122 -11.69 11.46 0.37
N ASN A 123 -12.96 11.87 0.33
CA ASN A 123 -13.70 12.27 1.53
C ASN A 123 -13.81 11.12 2.55
N ALA A 124 -14.03 9.89 2.08
CA ALA A 124 -14.10 8.71 2.94
C ALA A 124 -12.75 8.41 3.60
N LEU A 125 -11.63 8.54 2.86
CA LEU A 125 -10.28 8.41 3.38
C LEU A 125 -9.98 9.43 4.48
N GLU A 126 -10.30 10.70 4.26
CA GLU A 126 -10.09 11.74 5.26
C GLU A 126 -10.91 11.46 6.54
N GLY A 127 -12.13 10.93 6.38
CA GLY A 127 -12.98 10.50 7.48
C GLY A 127 -12.48 9.29 8.30
N THR A 128 -11.35 8.67 7.92
CA THR A 128 -10.69 7.61 8.71
C THR A 128 -9.71 8.17 9.74
N ILE A 129 -9.28 9.42 9.59
CA ILE A 129 -8.35 10.06 10.52
C ILE A 129 -9.08 10.36 11.82
N VAL A 130 -8.63 9.74 12.91
CA VAL A 130 -9.17 9.95 14.25
C VAL A 130 -8.46 11.15 14.87
N SER A 131 -9.22 12.19 15.22
CA SER A 131 -8.67 13.34 15.93
C SER A 131 -8.23 12.94 17.34
N LYS A 132 -7.04 13.40 17.78
CA LYS A 132 -6.49 13.13 19.14
C LYS A 132 -7.47 13.45 20.28
N ALA A 133 -8.46 14.30 20.03
CA ALA A 133 -9.47 14.67 21.01
C ALA A 133 -10.44 13.54 21.41
N SER A 134 -10.55 12.44 20.66
CA SER A 134 -11.53 11.37 20.97
C SER A 134 -10.99 10.24 21.86
N VAL A 135 -9.73 10.30 22.30
CA VAL A 135 -9.10 9.25 23.14
C VAL A 135 -9.19 9.56 24.65
N GLY A 136 -9.85 10.67 25.03
CA GLY A 136 -10.10 11.03 26.42
C GLY A 136 -11.56 11.38 26.65
N GLY A 137 -12.39 10.38 26.95
CA GLY A 137 -13.76 10.50 27.44
C GLY A 137 -14.06 9.40 28.44
#